data_AF-A0A4C1ZRU5-F1
#
_entry.id   AF-A0A4C1ZRU5-F1
#
_cell.length_a   1.000
_cell.length_b   1.000
_cell.length_c   1.000
_cell.angle_alpha   90.00
_cell.angle_beta   90.00
_cell.angle_gamma   90.00
#
_symmetry.space_group_name_H-M   'P 1'
#
loop_
_entity.id
_entity.type
_entity.pdbx_description
1 polymer ?
#
loop_
_entity_poly.entity_id
_entity_poly.type
_entity_poly.pdbx_seq_one_letter_code
_entity_poly.pdbx_strand_id
1 'polypeptide(L)'
;MTGRGKEARDSERWSEASGKVLRDNIQGITKPAIRRLARRGGVKRISGLIYEETRGVLKVFLENVIRDAVTYTEHAKGRPSPLWTSFTR
;
A
#
# COMPACT_ATOMS: atom_id res chain seq x y z
N MET A 1 -33.69 8.66 23.40
CA MET A 1 -32.34 8.35 23.91
C MET A 1 -32.04 6.89 23.52
N THR A 2 -31.64 6.63 22.27
CA THR A 2 -30.24 6.44 21.78
C THR A 2 -29.46 5.36 22.51
N GLY A 3 -29.30 4.21 21.85
CA GLY A 3 -28.41 3.13 22.27
C GLY A 3 -28.44 1.91 21.35
N ARG A 4 -28.39 2.10 20.02
CA ARG A 4 -28.29 0.98 19.06
C ARG A 4 -26.80 0.65 18.87
N GLY A 5 -26.31 -0.29 19.67
CA GLY A 5 -24.95 -0.81 19.60
C GLY A 5 -24.67 -1.40 18.21
N LYS A 6 -23.59 -0.94 17.57
CA LYS A 6 -23.20 -1.38 16.24
C LYS A 6 -22.19 -2.51 16.40
N GLU A 7 -22.61 -3.70 15.99
CA GLU A 7 -21.85 -4.96 16.05
C GLU A 7 -20.47 -4.82 15.37
N ALA A 8 -19.43 -5.24 16.07
CA ALA A 8 -18.11 -5.46 15.51
C ALA A 8 -18.08 -6.87 14.90
N ARG A 9 -18.49 -6.99 13.64
CA ARG A 9 -18.09 -8.11 12.77
C ARG A 9 -17.31 -7.50 11.64
N ASP A 10 -16.02 -7.78 11.56
CA ASP A 10 -15.20 -7.71 10.34
C ASP A 10 -13.76 -8.18 10.64
N SER A 11 -13.60 -9.39 11.21
CA SER A 11 -12.26 -9.99 11.41
C SER A 11 -12.05 -11.29 10.61
N GLU A 12 -13.04 -11.78 9.87
CA GLU A 12 -13.01 -13.12 9.23
C GLU A 12 -13.11 -13.05 7.70
N ARG A 13 -12.37 -12.15 7.04
CA ARG A 13 -12.33 -12.08 5.57
C ARG A 13 -10.96 -11.74 4.99
N TRP A 14 -9.88 -12.19 5.62
CA TRP A 14 -8.51 -11.95 5.11
C TRP A 14 -7.81 -13.22 4.60
N SER A 15 -8.46 -14.40 4.69
CA SER A 15 -7.80 -15.69 4.41
C SER A 15 -8.26 -16.40 3.13
N GLU A 16 -9.18 -15.84 2.34
CA GLU A 16 -9.73 -16.47 1.13
C GLU A 16 -9.53 -15.63 -0.15
N ALA A 17 -8.34 -15.09 -0.38
CA ALA A 17 -8.05 -14.40 -1.64
C ALA A 17 -6.66 -14.73 -2.20
N SER A 18 -6.25 -15.99 -2.04
CA SER A 18 -5.05 -16.57 -2.67
C SER A 18 -5.33 -16.87 -4.14
N GLY A 19 -5.43 -15.82 -4.96
CA GLY A 19 -5.68 -15.93 -6.39
C GLY A 19 -5.89 -14.57 -7.06
N LYS A 20 -5.16 -13.53 -6.61
CA LYS A 20 -5.30 -12.18 -7.15
C LYS A 20 -4.51 -12.08 -8.46
N VAL A 21 -5.24 -12.04 -9.56
CA VAL A 21 -4.71 -11.61 -10.87
C VAL A 21 -3.94 -10.30 -10.68
N LEU A 22 -2.73 -10.20 -11.24
CA LEU A 22 -1.97 -8.96 -11.28
C LEU A 22 -2.77 -7.91 -12.05
N ARG A 23 -3.25 -6.90 -11.32
CA ARG A 23 -4.00 -5.76 -11.82
C ARG A 23 -3.46 -4.50 -11.15
N ASP A 24 -3.75 -3.35 -11.73
CA ASP A 24 -3.41 -2.08 -11.08
C ASP A 24 -4.26 -1.90 -9.81
N ASN A 25 -3.67 -2.28 -8.68
CA ASN A 25 -4.31 -2.30 -7.38
C ASN A 25 -4.24 -0.94 -6.68
N ILE A 26 -3.72 0.09 -7.34
CA ILE A 26 -3.48 1.40 -6.71
C ILE A 26 -4.78 2.03 -6.19
N GLN A 27 -5.90 1.80 -6.88
CA GLN A 27 -7.22 2.26 -6.45
C GLN A 27 -7.79 1.50 -5.25
N GLY A 28 -7.21 0.34 -4.91
CA GLY A 28 -7.48 -0.39 -3.66
C GLY A 28 -7.07 0.40 -2.41
N ILE A 29 -6.18 1.38 -2.55
CA ILE A 29 -5.93 2.39 -1.53
C ILE A 29 -7.07 3.41 -1.57
N THR A 30 -8.10 3.16 -0.76
CA THR A 30 -9.35 3.92 -0.80
C THR A 30 -9.22 5.31 -0.15
N LYS A 31 -10.07 6.26 -0.57
CA LYS A 31 -10.13 7.62 0.02
C LYS A 31 -10.29 7.63 1.56
N PRO A 32 -11.10 6.75 2.19
CA PRO A 32 -11.16 6.65 3.64
C PRO A 32 -9.83 6.21 4.28
N ALA A 33 -9.06 5.33 3.65
CA ALA A 33 -7.75 4.92 4.16
C ALA A 33 -6.76 6.09 4.16
N ILE A 34 -6.70 6.84 3.06
CA ILE A 34 -5.89 8.06 2.97
C ILE A 34 -6.33 9.09 4.02
N ARG A 35 -7.63 9.25 4.23
CA ARG A 35 -8.16 10.14 5.27
C ARG A 35 -7.69 9.70 6.66
N ARG A 36 -7.75 8.40 6.99
CA ARG A 36 -7.27 7.89 8.29
C ARG A 36 -5.78 8.16 8.50
N LEU A 37 -4.94 7.96 7.48
CA LEU A 37 -3.51 8.27 7.53
C LEU A 37 -3.27 9.76 7.75
N ALA A 38 -3.92 10.62 6.97
CA ALA A 38 -3.79 12.06 7.11
C ALA A 38 -4.27 12.55 8.49
N ARG A 39 -5.35 11.99 9.04
CA ARG A 39 -5.78 12.30 10.41
C ARG A 39 -4.75 11.89 11.45
N ARG A 40 -4.15 10.69 11.31
CA ARG A 40 -3.06 10.24 12.20
C ARG A 40 -1.85 11.19 12.13
N GLY A 41 -1.57 11.76 10.96
CA GLY A 41 -0.54 12.79 10.76
C GLY A 41 -0.95 14.21 11.18
N GLY A 42 -2.10 14.41 11.84
CA GLY A 42 -2.53 15.74 12.30
C GLY A 42 -3.11 16.66 11.21
N VAL A 43 -3.37 16.14 10.01
CA VAL A 43 -3.91 16.95 8.90
C VAL A 43 -5.38 17.29 9.16
N LYS A 44 -5.71 18.59 9.26
CA LYS A 44 -7.06 19.10 9.57
C LYS A 44 -7.97 19.26 8.35
N ARG A 45 -7.45 19.65 7.19
CA ARG A 45 -8.20 19.77 5.92
C ARG A 45 -7.39 19.12 4.80
N ILE A 46 -8.07 18.47 3.86
CA ILE A 46 -7.44 17.71 2.77
C ILE A 46 -8.11 18.15 1.47
N SER A 47 -7.31 18.54 0.47
CA SER A 47 -7.78 18.86 -0.88
C SER A 47 -8.10 17.60 -1.68
N GLY A 48 -8.98 17.71 -2.68
CA GLY A 48 -9.38 16.58 -3.54
C GLY A 48 -8.22 15.97 -4.34
N LEU A 49 -7.22 16.78 -4.73
CA LEU A 49 -6.07 16.32 -5.51
C LEU A 49 -5.14 15.40 -4.70
N ILE A 50 -5.17 15.49 -3.37
CA ILE A 50 -4.29 14.71 -2.48
C ILE A 50 -4.56 13.21 -2.58
N TYR A 51 -5.75 12.76 -2.97
CA TYR A 51 -6.05 11.33 -3.05
C TYR A 51 -5.24 10.63 -4.15
N GLU A 52 -5.08 11.25 -5.32
CA GLU A 52 -4.26 10.67 -6.39
C GLU A 52 -2.77 10.91 -6.13
N GLU A 53 -2.40 12.08 -5.62
CA GLU A 53 -1.02 12.39 -5.25
C GLU A 53 -0.46 11.40 -4.22
N THR A 54 -1.23 11.11 -3.16
CA THR A 54 -0.81 10.16 -2.11
C THR A 54 -0.61 8.75 -2.68
N ARG A 55 -1.41 8.37 -3.68
CA ARG A 55 -1.26 7.07 -4.34
C ARG A 55 0.02 7.02 -5.18
N GLY A 56 0.32 8.07 -5.93
CA GLY A 56 1.56 8.19 -6.69
C GLY A 56 2.79 8.07 -5.78
N VAL A 57 2.82 8.85 -4.69
CA VAL A 57 3.91 8.82 -3.71
C VAL A 57 4.05 7.44 -3.07
N LEU A 58 2.94 6.81 -2.67
CA LEU A 58 2.96 5.49 -2.05
C LEU A 58 3.50 4.41 -3.01
N LYS A 59 3.16 4.50 -4.30
CA LYS A 59 3.65 3.57 -5.31
C LYS A 59 5.17 3.67 -5.46
N VAL A 60 5.70 4.87 -5.67
CA VAL A 60 7.15 5.10 -5.81
C VAL A 60 7.91 4.67 -4.56
N PHE A 61 7.37 4.97 -3.39
CA PHE A 61 7.98 4.56 -2.11
C PHE A 61 8.09 3.03 -2.01
N LEU A 62 7.00 2.31 -2.28
CA LEU A 62 6.99 0.85 -2.21
C LEU A 62 7.84 0.20 -3.29
N GLU A 63 7.87 0.76 -4.51
CA GLU A 63 8.75 0.28 -5.58
C GLU A 63 10.22 0.32 -5.16
N ASN A 64 10.66 1.41 -4.52
CA ASN A 64 12.05 1.53 -4.05
C ASN A 64 12.37 0.55 -2.92
N VAL A 65 11.51 0.49 -1.89
CA VAL A 65 11.73 -0.41 -0.74
C VAL A 65 11.72 -1.88 -1.17
N ILE A 66 10.79 -2.27 -2.05
CA ILE A 66 10.69 -3.65 -2.52
C ILE A 66 11.86 -3.99 -3.44
N ARG A 67 12.31 -3.07 -4.29
CA ARG A 67 13.49 -3.28 -5.15
C ARG A 67 14.73 -3.61 -4.31
N ASP A 68 14.94 -2.87 -3.23
CA ASP A 68 16.06 -3.12 -2.32
C ASP A 68 15.88 -4.47 -1.60
N ALA A 69 14.70 -4.74 -1.05
CA ALA A 69 14.41 -5.99 -0.35
C ALA A 69 14.59 -7.22 -1.26
N VAL A 70 14.13 -7.16 -2.51
CA VAL A 70 14.34 -8.21 -3.52
C VAL A 70 15.83 -8.39 -3.79
N THR A 71 16.57 -7.31 -3.98
CA THR A 71 18.03 -7.35 -4.21
C THR A 71 18.75 -8.07 -3.06
N TYR A 72 18.45 -7.73 -1.80
CA TYR A 72 19.06 -8.40 -0.64
C TYR A 72 18.69 -9.88 -0.55
N THR A 73 17.43 -10.23 -0.81
CA THR A 73 16.96 -11.61 -0.70
C THR A 73 17.44 -12.51 -1.83
N GLU A 74 17.65 -11.97 -3.04
CA GLU A 74 18.26 -12.69 -4.15
C GLU A 74 19.75 -12.93 -3.91
N HIS A 75 20.46 -11.91 -3.39
CA HIS A 75 21.86 -12.03 -3.02
C HIS A 75 22.08 -13.11 -1.95
N ALA A 76 21.24 -13.14 -0.91
CA ALA A 76 21.30 -14.15 0.15
C ALA A 76 21.05 -15.58 -0.34
N LYS A 77 20.33 -15.75 -1.47
CA LYS A 77 20.09 -17.06 -2.09
C LYS A 77 21.19 -17.47 -3.09
N GLY A 78 22.29 -16.72 -3.17
CA GLY A 78 23.39 -16.96 -4.10
C GLY A 78 23.01 -16.74 -5.57
N ARG A 79 21.86 -16.10 -5.83
CA ARG A 79 21.49 -15.68 -7.18
C ARG A 79 22.21 -14.35 -7.47
N PRO A 80 22.93 -14.23 -8.60
CA PRO A 80 23.55 -12.96 -8.96
C PRO A 80 22.44 -11.90 -9.10
N SER A 81 22.69 -10.71 -8.55
CA SER A 81 21.76 -9.59 -8.63
C SER A 81 21.29 -9.40 -10.07
N PRO A 82 19.99 -9.30 -10.34
CA PRO A 82 19.53 -9.21 -11.70
C PRO A 82 19.97 -7.86 -12.29
N LEU A 83 20.67 -7.94 -13.42
CA LEU A 83 21.38 -6.85 -14.10
C LEU A 83 20.49 -5.64 -14.46
N TRP A 84 19.16 -5.75 -14.39
CA TRP A 84 18.25 -4.63 -14.64
C TRP A 84 18.25 -3.57 -13.52
N THR A 85 18.80 -3.87 -12.34
CA THR A 85 19.06 -2.88 -11.27
C THR A 85 20.07 -1.81 -11.69
N SER A 86 20.81 -2.02 -12.78
CA SER A 86 21.77 -1.05 -13.34
C SER A 86 21.16 -0.09 -14.38
N PHE A 87 19.86 -0.18 -14.71
CA PHE A 87 19.21 0.59 -15.79
C PHE A 87 18.18 1.64 -15.30
N THR A 88 18.22 2.05 -14.04
CA THR A 88 17.38 3.17 -13.58
C THR A 88 18.21 4.17 -12.77
N ARG A 89 18.98 4.99 -13.50
CA ARG A 89 19.36 6.35 -13.13
C ARG A 89 18.90 7.28 -14.24
#